data_AF-A0A846E217-F1
#
_entry.id   AF-A0A846E217-F1
#
_cell.length_a   1.000
_cell.length_b   1.000
_cell.length_c   1.000
_cell.angle_alpha   90.00
_cell.angle_beta   90.00
_cell.angle_gamma   90.00
#
_symmetry.space_group_name_H-M   'P 1'
#
loop_
_entity.id
_entity.type
_entity.pdbx_description
1 polymer ?
#
loop_
_entity_poly.entity_id
_entity_poly.type
_entity_poly.pdbx_seq_one_letter_code
_entity_poly.pdbx_strand_id
1 'polypeptide(L)'
;MILDEATKIAIIQAIEGIRKQVTWKPQKSIPHLQKRINLGHLPQEATLAQYNAIITAIVTSRDAKVYIYMHETIIYPTLVAIIENKVWLVMIGLDGVLETAFPPDNPERYLSQPQFFYWGSVQELKI
;
A
#
# COMPACT_ATOMS: atom_id res chain seq x y z
N MET A 1 -18.10 -5.46 5.43
CA MET A 1 -17.24 -5.95 6.53
C MET A 1 -17.46 -5.03 7.72
N ILE A 2 -17.58 -5.57 8.93
CA ILE A 2 -17.62 -4.77 10.16
C ILE A 2 -16.29 -5.02 10.88
N LEU A 3 -15.47 -3.98 11.00
CA LEU A 3 -14.24 -4.03 11.79
C LEU A 3 -14.58 -3.71 13.25
N ASP A 4 -14.08 -4.53 14.18
CA ASP A 4 -14.12 -4.15 15.59
C ASP A 4 -13.16 -2.97 15.88
N GLU A 5 -13.35 -2.31 17.01
CA GLU A 5 -12.58 -1.12 17.37
C GLU A 5 -11.09 -1.40 17.52
N ALA A 6 -10.71 -2.57 18.06
CA ALA A 6 -9.31 -2.95 18.22
C ALA A 6 -8.61 -3.08 16.86
N THR A 7 -9.29 -3.69 15.90
CA THR A 7 -8.81 -3.85 14.53
C THR A 7 -8.67 -2.51 13.83
N LYS A 8 -9.65 -1.59 13.98
CA LYS A 8 -9.54 -0.23 13.44
C LYS A 8 -8.33 0.51 13.98
N ILE A 9 -8.11 0.45 15.30
CA ILE A 9 -6.96 1.08 15.96
C ILE A 9 -5.64 0.52 15.41
N ALA A 10 -5.54 -0.81 15.28
CA ALA A 10 -4.33 -1.46 14.74
C ALA A 10 -4.04 -1.04 13.29
N ILE A 11 -5.08 -0.95 12.45
CA ILE A 11 -4.95 -0.47 11.07
C ILE A 11 -4.43 0.98 11.05
N ILE A 12 -5.01 1.87 11.85
CA ILE A 12 -4.60 3.28 11.92
C ILE A 12 -3.15 3.38 12.37
N GLN A 13 -2.76 2.66 13.42
CA GLN A 13 -1.39 2.63 13.94
C GLN A 13 -0.38 2.12 12.89
N ALA A 14 -0.75 1.09 12.13
CA ALA A 14 0.09 0.59 11.03
C ALA A 14 0.31 1.65 9.94
N ILE A 15 -0.76 2.36 9.56
CA ILE A 15 -0.70 3.44 8.56
C ILE A 15 0.15 4.61 9.08
N GLU A 16 -0.04 5.03 10.33
CA GLU A 16 0.78 6.07 10.94
C GLU A 16 2.26 5.66 11.04
N GLY A 17 2.53 4.39 11.31
CA GLY A 17 3.87 3.82 11.38
C GLY A 17 4.61 3.93 10.05
N ILE A 18 4.02 3.41 8.96
CA ILE A 18 4.66 3.44 7.64
C ILE A 18 4.82 4.88 7.11
N ARG A 19 3.93 5.81 7.51
CA ARG A 19 4.02 7.23 7.14
C ARG A 19 5.24 7.94 7.72
N LYS A 20 5.72 7.49 8.89
CA LYS A 20 6.94 8.03 9.51
C LYS A 20 8.19 7.50 8.81
N GLN A 21 8.18 6.21 8.46
CA GLN A 21 9.31 5.57 7.80
C GLN A 21 8.86 4.33 7.02
N VAL A 22 9.24 4.27 5.73
CA VAL A 22 9.03 3.06 4.92
C VAL A 22 9.99 1.96 5.40
N THR A 23 9.41 0.93 6.03
CA THR A 23 10.14 -0.25 6.49
C THR A 23 9.68 -1.46 5.70
N TRP A 24 10.57 -2.02 4.89
CA TRP A 24 10.29 -3.27 4.19
C TRP A 24 10.33 -4.46 5.12
N LYS A 25 9.46 -5.43 4.87
CA LYS A 25 9.66 -6.77 5.41
C LYS A 25 11.04 -7.27 5.02
N PRO A 26 11.79 -7.92 5.95
CA PRO A 26 13.15 -8.34 5.68
C PRO A 26 13.29 -9.08 4.35
N GLN A 27 14.32 -8.72 3.59
CA GLN A 27 14.67 -9.34 2.30
C GLN A 27 13.64 -9.12 1.15
N LYS A 28 12.57 -8.33 1.34
CA LYS A 28 11.56 -8.10 0.29
C LYS A 28 11.85 -6.91 -0.63
N SER A 29 12.63 -5.92 -0.19
CA SER A 29 12.85 -4.67 -0.93
C SER A 29 13.43 -4.90 -2.35
N ILE A 30 14.59 -5.56 -2.44
CA ILE A 30 15.30 -5.76 -3.70
C ILE A 30 14.53 -6.66 -4.68
N PRO A 31 13.97 -7.82 -4.28
CA PRO A 31 13.15 -8.63 -5.18
C PRO A 31 11.92 -7.88 -5.71
N HIS A 32 11.26 -7.07 -4.88
CA HIS A 32 10.12 -6.27 -5.33
C HIS A 32 10.54 -5.19 -6.33
N LEU A 33 11.64 -4.48 -6.09
CA LEU A 33 12.20 -3.50 -7.03
C LEU A 33 12.48 -4.16 -8.39
N GLN A 34 13.24 -5.25 -8.41
CA GLN A 34 13.57 -5.99 -9.64
C GLN A 34 12.31 -6.45 -10.37
N LYS A 35 11.30 -6.96 -9.64
CA LYS A 35 10.02 -7.36 -10.24
C LYS A 35 9.29 -6.17 -10.87
N ARG A 36 9.36 -4.97 -10.27
CA ARG A 36 8.73 -3.76 -10.87
C ARG A 36 9.45 -3.32 -12.13
N ILE A 37 10.78 -3.38 -12.15
CA ILE A 37 11.60 -3.10 -13.34
C ILE A 37 11.30 -4.10 -14.46
N ASN A 38 11.33 -5.40 -14.16
CA ASN A 38 11.13 -6.46 -15.16
C ASN A 38 9.74 -6.44 -15.80
N LEU A 39 8.73 -5.93 -15.09
CA LEU A 39 7.37 -5.75 -15.60
C LEU A 39 7.15 -4.38 -16.27
N GLY A 40 8.19 -3.55 -16.41
CA GLY A 40 8.09 -2.22 -17.02
C GLY A 40 7.33 -1.19 -16.18
N HIS A 41 7.11 -1.47 -14.89
CA HIS A 41 6.47 -0.52 -13.99
C HIS A 41 7.39 0.62 -13.58
N LEU A 42 8.69 0.37 -13.57
CA LEU A 42 9.76 1.32 -13.28
C LEU A 42 10.82 1.27 -14.40
N PRO A 43 11.57 2.38 -14.62
CA PRO A 43 12.71 2.40 -15.54
C PRO A 43 13.77 1.35 -15.20
N GLN A 44 14.60 0.97 -16.18
CA GLN A 44 15.63 -0.07 -15.98
C GLN A 44 16.70 0.32 -14.94
N GLU A 45 16.98 1.60 -14.85
CA GLU A 45 17.93 2.24 -13.94
C GLU A 45 17.33 2.60 -12.58
N ALA A 46 16.06 2.23 -12.32
CA ALA A 46 15.38 2.59 -11.08
C ALA A 46 16.10 2.03 -9.85
N THR A 47 16.31 2.89 -8.87
CA THR A 47 16.94 2.57 -7.59
C THR A 47 15.90 2.26 -6.52
N LEU A 48 16.34 1.57 -5.44
CA LEU A 48 15.48 1.36 -4.27
C LEU A 48 15.05 2.69 -3.64
N ALA A 49 15.90 3.74 -3.70
CA ALA A 49 15.56 5.06 -3.19
C ALA A 49 14.41 5.71 -3.97
N GLN A 50 14.44 5.66 -5.30
CA GLN A 50 13.34 6.16 -6.14
C GLN A 50 12.06 5.37 -5.93
N TYR A 51 12.16 4.05 -5.82
CA TYR A 51 10.99 3.21 -5.55
C TYR A 51 10.38 3.50 -4.16
N ASN A 52 11.22 3.66 -3.13
CA ASN A 52 10.77 4.09 -1.81
C ASN A 52 10.16 5.49 -1.84
N ALA A 53 10.66 6.40 -2.68
CA ALA A 53 10.08 7.74 -2.82
C ALA A 53 8.63 7.69 -3.35
N ILE A 54 8.35 6.80 -4.33
CA ILE A 54 6.98 6.56 -4.81
C ILE A 54 6.09 6.03 -3.68
N ILE A 55 6.58 5.03 -2.92
CA ILE A 55 5.85 4.46 -1.79
C ILE A 55 5.55 5.53 -0.74
N THR A 56 6.57 6.33 -0.36
CA THR A 56 6.43 7.43 0.59
C THR A 56 5.39 8.44 0.11
N ALA A 57 5.41 8.82 -1.17
CA ALA A 57 4.43 9.74 -1.74
C ALA A 57 2.99 9.21 -1.63
N ILE A 58 2.80 7.90 -1.84
CA ILE A 58 1.49 7.26 -1.70
C ILE A 58 1.04 7.27 -0.24
N VAL A 59 1.88 6.75 0.68
CA VAL A 59 1.44 6.57 2.07
C VAL A 59 1.27 7.89 2.81
N THR A 60 1.96 8.96 2.39
CA THR A 60 1.83 10.30 2.99
C THR A 60 0.74 11.15 2.36
N SER A 61 0.14 10.73 1.24
CA SER A 61 -0.93 11.46 0.57
C SER A 61 -2.21 11.45 1.40
N ARG A 62 -2.79 12.64 1.61
CA ARG A 62 -4.07 12.82 2.32
C ARG A 62 -5.26 12.27 1.52
N ASP A 63 -5.11 12.23 0.19
CA ASP A 63 -6.14 11.76 -0.73
C ASP A 63 -6.00 10.26 -1.03
N ALA A 64 -5.00 9.59 -0.47
CA ALA A 64 -4.83 8.15 -0.63
C ALA A 64 -6.09 7.43 -0.12
N LYS A 65 -6.62 6.55 -0.96
CA LYS A 65 -7.73 5.68 -0.62
C LYS A 65 -7.21 4.53 0.21
N VAL A 66 -7.87 4.23 1.32
CA VAL A 66 -7.58 3.11 2.20
C VAL A 66 -8.55 1.99 1.89
N TYR A 67 -7.99 0.86 1.51
CA TYR A 67 -8.68 -0.42 1.39
C TYR A 67 -8.16 -1.36 2.47
N ILE A 68 -9.02 -2.26 2.90
CA ILE A 68 -8.65 -3.39 3.75
C ILE A 68 -8.62 -4.62 2.86
N TYR A 69 -7.42 -5.15 2.62
CA TYR A 69 -7.26 -6.41 1.92
C TYR A 69 -7.25 -7.56 2.92
N MET A 70 -8.10 -8.56 2.70
CA MET A 70 -8.14 -9.78 3.50
C MET A 70 -7.61 -10.97 2.70
N HIS A 71 -6.56 -11.59 3.22
CA HIS A 71 -6.09 -12.88 2.75
C HIS A 71 -6.30 -13.92 3.85
N GLU A 72 -7.26 -14.81 3.65
CA GLU A 72 -7.76 -15.72 4.68
C GLU A 72 -8.22 -14.91 5.91
N THR A 73 -7.56 -15.07 7.06
CA THR A 73 -7.86 -14.33 8.30
C THR A 73 -6.89 -13.18 8.56
N ILE A 74 -5.98 -12.88 7.62
CA ILE A 74 -4.95 -11.85 7.79
C ILE A 74 -5.37 -10.57 7.09
N ILE A 75 -5.26 -9.45 7.82
CA ILE A 75 -5.61 -8.11 7.36
C ILE A 75 -4.36 -7.37 6.91
N TYR A 76 -4.46 -6.75 5.73
CA TYR A 76 -3.44 -5.87 5.17
C TYR A 76 -4.06 -4.51 4.82
N PRO A 77 -3.78 -3.45 5.61
CA PRO A 77 -4.09 -2.10 5.19
C PRO A 77 -3.44 -1.79 3.85
N THR A 78 -4.21 -1.28 2.91
CA THR A 78 -3.77 -1.03 1.54
C THR A 78 -4.06 0.42 1.16
N LEU A 79 -3.02 1.22 0.96
CA LEU A 79 -3.15 2.61 0.51
C LEU A 79 -3.03 2.67 -1.01
N VAL A 80 -3.93 3.42 -1.65
CA VAL A 80 -4.03 3.54 -3.10
C VAL A 80 -4.03 5.01 -3.50
N ALA A 81 -3.11 5.39 -4.38
CA ALA A 81 -3.02 6.74 -4.92
C ALA A 81 -2.60 6.73 -6.40
N ILE A 82 -2.75 7.86 -7.07
CA ILE A 82 -2.27 8.05 -8.44
C ILE A 82 -0.90 8.72 -8.40
N ILE A 83 0.09 8.09 -9.01
CA ILE A 83 1.45 8.62 -9.19
C ILE A 83 1.75 8.56 -10.69
N GLU A 84 2.10 9.71 -11.29
CA GLU A 84 2.43 9.81 -12.72
C GLU A 84 1.39 9.14 -13.63
N ASN A 85 0.10 9.45 -13.40
CA ASN A 85 -1.06 8.90 -14.13
C ASN A 85 -1.24 7.37 -14.02
N LYS A 86 -0.54 6.70 -13.11
CA LYS A 86 -0.73 5.28 -12.79
C LYS A 86 -1.33 5.15 -11.40
N VAL A 87 -2.34 4.29 -11.25
CA VAL A 87 -2.80 3.88 -9.92
C VAL A 87 -1.73 2.97 -9.33
N TRP A 88 -1.29 3.28 -8.13
CA TRP A 88 -0.41 2.46 -7.32
C TRP A 88 -1.12 2.05 -6.04
N LEU A 89 -0.76 0.87 -5.55
CA LEU A 89 -1.16 0.40 -4.23
C LEU A 89 0.07 0.06 -3.39
N VAL A 90 -0.08 0.21 -2.07
CA VAL A 90 0.91 -0.12 -1.03
C VAL A 90 0.19 -0.94 0.03
N MET A 91 0.59 -2.19 0.23
CA MET A 91 0.03 -3.09 1.24
C MET A 91 1.01 -3.25 2.40
N ILE A 92 0.54 -3.01 3.62
CA ILE A 92 1.33 -3.16 4.85
C ILE A 92 0.72 -4.25 5.74
N GLY A 93 1.51 -4.84 6.63
CA GLY A 93 0.99 -5.61 7.76
C GLY A 93 0.43 -4.70 8.85
N LEU A 94 -0.27 -5.27 9.83
CA LEU A 94 -0.74 -4.53 11.02
C LEU A 94 0.41 -4.05 11.93
N ASP A 95 1.63 -4.52 11.70
CA ASP A 95 2.86 -4.02 12.31
C ASP A 95 3.42 -2.77 11.61
N GLY A 96 2.77 -2.28 10.55
CA GLY A 96 3.23 -1.15 9.74
C GLY A 96 4.38 -1.50 8.81
N VAL A 97 4.72 -2.78 8.66
CA VAL A 97 5.79 -3.25 7.78
C VAL A 97 5.25 -3.46 6.37
N LEU A 98 5.97 -2.96 5.37
CA LEU A 98 5.61 -3.06 3.97
C LEU A 98 5.75 -4.49 3.44
N GLU A 99 4.63 -5.03 2.95
CA GLU A 99 4.55 -6.36 2.32
C GLU A 99 4.74 -6.25 0.82
N THR A 100 4.07 -5.28 0.16
CA THR A 100 4.22 -5.05 -1.28
C THR A 100 3.78 -3.66 -1.72
N ALA A 101 4.29 -3.19 -2.85
CA ALA A 101 3.77 -2.02 -3.56
C ALA A 101 3.87 -2.24 -5.08
N PHE A 102 2.86 -1.80 -5.83
CA PHE A 102 2.89 -1.86 -7.29
C PHE A 102 1.74 -1.11 -7.96
N PRO A 103 1.85 -0.79 -9.26
CA PRO A 103 0.71 -0.43 -10.07
C PRO A 103 0.09 -1.70 -10.69
N PRO A 104 -1.19 -2.02 -10.43
CA PRO A 104 -1.89 -3.11 -11.12
C PRO A 104 -2.22 -2.75 -12.58
N ASP A 105 -2.19 -3.72 -13.48
CA ASP A 105 -2.49 -3.51 -14.92
C ASP A 105 -3.92 -3.02 -15.17
N ASN A 106 -4.89 -3.55 -14.42
CA ASN A 106 -6.28 -3.10 -14.42
C ASN A 106 -6.70 -2.78 -12.97
N PRO A 107 -6.47 -1.53 -12.50
CA PRO A 107 -6.71 -1.16 -11.12
C PRO A 107 -8.16 -1.32 -10.67
N GLU A 108 -9.12 -0.97 -11.53
CA GLU A 108 -10.55 -1.09 -11.23
C GLU A 108 -10.93 -2.55 -10.99
N ARG A 109 -10.53 -3.45 -11.90
CA ARG A 109 -10.77 -4.89 -11.72
C ARG A 109 -10.04 -5.43 -10.50
N TYR A 110 -8.79 -5.01 -10.27
CA TYR A 110 -7.98 -5.50 -9.15
C TYR A 110 -8.60 -5.12 -7.80
N LEU A 111 -9.02 -3.87 -7.63
CA LEU A 111 -9.60 -3.35 -6.38
C LEU A 111 -11.08 -3.71 -6.21
N SER A 112 -11.77 -4.16 -7.27
CA SER A 112 -13.14 -4.68 -7.18
C SER A 112 -13.23 -6.11 -6.65
N GLN A 113 -12.11 -6.79 -6.43
CA GLN A 113 -12.12 -8.16 -5.94
C GLN A 113 -12.72 -8.21 -4.51
N PRO A 114 -13.48 -9.26 -4.14
CA PRO A 114 -14.19 -9.33 -2.85
C PRO A 114 -13.29 -9.21 -1.61
N GLN A 115 -12.00 -9.51 -1.76
CA GLN A 115 -11.00 -9.40 -0.70
C GLN A 115 -10.66 -7.95 -0.34
N PHE A 116 -10.98 -6.99 -1.22
CA PHE A 116 -10.77 -5.57 -0.98
C PHE A 116 -12.05 -4.93 -0.48
N PHE A 117 -11.97 -4.34 0.70
CA PHE A 117 -13.03 -3.50 1.25
C PHE A 117 -12.56 -2.06 1.30
N TYR A 118 -13.21 -1.17 0.55
CA TYR A 118 -12.93 0.26 0.65
C TYR A 118 -13.39 0.80 2.02
N TRP A 119 -12.49 1.44 2.75
CA TRP A 119 -12.78 1.97 4.09
C TRP A 119 -13.03 3.48 4.07
N GLY A 120 -12.28 4.22 3.26
CA GLY A 120 -12.32 5.68 3.16
C GLY A 120 -11.00 6.20 2.63
N SER A 121 -10.85 7.51 2.48
CA SER A 121 -9.57 8.17 2.26
C SER A 121 -8.85 8.46 3.58
N VAL A 122 -7.52 8.67 3.52
CA VAL A 122 -6.72 9.10 4.67
C VAL A 122 -7.32 10.36 5.33
N GLN A 123 -7.75 11.32 4.52
CA GLN A 123 -8.40 12.54 5.02
C GLN A 123 -9.73 12.28 5.74
N GLU A 124 -10.61 11.44 5.16
CA GLU A 124 -11.91 11.11 5.76
C GLU A 124 -11.75 10.35 7.08
N LEU A 125 -10.78 9.44 7.13
CA LEU A 125 -10.45 8.64 8.30
C LEU A 125 -9.66 9.42 9.36
N LYS A 126 -9.23 10.65 9.05
CA LYS A 126 -8.45 11.53 9.94
C LYS A 126 -7.14 10.87 10.43
N ILE A 127 -6.49 10.13 9.55
CA ILE A 127 -5.18 9.50 9.77
C ILE A 127 -4.06 10.46 9.37
#